data_AF-A0A3R9NBY2-F1
#
_entry.id   AF-A0A3R9NBY2-F1
#
_cell.length_a   1.000
_cell.length_b   1.000
_cell.length_c   1.000
_cell.angle_alpha   90.00
_cell.angle_beta   90.00
_cell.angle_gamma   90.00
#
_symmetry.space_group_name_H-M   'P 1'
#
loop_
_entity.id
_entity.type
_entity.pdbx_description
1 polymer ?
#
loop_
_entity_poly.entity_id
_entity_poly.type
_entity_poly.pdbx_seq_one_letter_code
_entity_poly.pdbx_strand_id
1 'polypeptide(L)' 'MKNTIRERRKDLKLTQNDLALLLSVSRQTINAIENNKYNPTLELAMNLARVLNTTVDELFSLED' A
#
# COMPACT_ATOMS: atom_id res chain seq x y z
N MET A 1 3.96 -12.84 -0.04
CA MET A 1 3.59 -11.71 0.86
C MET A 1 2.22 -11.23 0.45
N LYS A 2 1.24 -11.39 1.34
CA LYS A 2 -0.09 -10.80 1.16
C LYS A 2 -0.07 -9.36 1.66
N ASN A 3 -0.91 -8.50 1.08
CA ASN A 3 -1.09 -7.12 1.53
C ASN A 3 -2.58 -6.77 1.60
N THR A 4 -2.95 -5.87 2.52
CA THR A 4 -4.33 -5.37 2.69
C THR A 4 -4.53 -3.94 2.17
N ILE A 5 -3.59 -3.44 1.35
CA ILE A 5 -3.57 -2.05 0.86
C ILE A 5 -4.87 -1.70 0.14
N ARG A 6 -5.33 -2.58 -0.75
CA ARG A 6 -6.54 -2.32 -1.56
C ARG A 6 -7.78 -2.14 -0.69
N GLU A 7 -7.92 -2.95 0.35
CA GLU A 7 -9.06 -2.94 1.27
C GLU A 7 -9.05 -1.63 2.07
N ARG A 8 -7.95 -1.36 2.77
CA ARG A 8 -7.78 -0.14 3.57
C ARG A 8 -7.92 1.14 2.74
N ARG A 9 -7.37 1.15 1.52
CA ARG A 9 -7.51 2.28 0.59
C ARG A 9 -8.99 2.54 0.25
N LYS A 10 -9.77 1.48 0.00
CA LYS A 10 -11.21 1.60 -0.30
C LYS A 10 -12.01 2.04 0.92
N ASP A 11 -11.65 1.60 2.12
CA ASP A 11 -12.30 2.04 3.37
C ASP A 11 -12.12 3.55 3.59
N LEU A 12 -10.96 4.08 3.20
CA LEU A 12 -10.66 5.52 3.19
C LEU A 12 -11.21 6.25 1.95
N LYS A 13 -11.97 5.58 1.07
CA LYS A 13 -12.53 6.12 -0.18
C LYS A 13 -11.48 6.72 -1.13
N LEU A 14 -10.24 6.23 -1.06
CA LEU A 14 -9.15 6.69 -1.93
C LEU A 14 -9.12 5.86 -3.21
N THR A 15 -8.83 6.48 -4.35
CA THR A 15 -8.44 5.78 -5.58
C THR A 15 -6.96 5.40 -5.53
N GLN A 16 -6.51 4.50 -6.43
CA GLN A 16 -5.06 4.22 -6.56
C GLN A 16 -4.27 5.48 -6.90
N ASN A 17 -4.86 6.42 -7.63
CA ASN A 17 -4.21 7.68 -7.99
C ASN A 17 -4.08 8.62 -6.79
N ASP A 18 -5.10 8.69 -5.93
CA ASP A 18 -5.05 9.51 -4.72
C ASP A 18 -3.96 9.00 -3.76
N LEU A 19 -3.91 7.68 -3.55
CA LEU A 19 -2.85 7.07 -2.72
C LEU A 19 -1.46 7.29 -3.33
N ALA A 20 -1.35 7.22 -4.66
CA ALA A 20 -0.08 7.47 -5.35
C ALA A 20 0.39 8.92 -5.16
N LEU A 21 -0.52 9.90 -5.25
CA LEU A 21 -0.23 11.31 -5.03
C LEU A 21 0.21 11.58 -3.58
N LEU A 22 -0.46 10.98 -2.59
CA LEU A 22 -0.10 11.10 -1.17
C LEU A 22 1.30 10.54 -0.85
N LEU A 23 1.76 9.56 -1.65
CA LEU A 23 3.04 8.89 -1.46
C LEU A 23 4.12 9.34 -2.44
N SER A 24 3.81 10.32 -3.30
CA SER A 24 4.72 10.80 -4.36
C SER A 24 5.27 9.68 -5.24
N VAL A 25 4.43 8.70 -5.59
CA VAL A 25 4.74 7.60 -6.51
C VAL A 25 3.78 7.57 -7.70
N SER A 26 4.04 6.70 -8.68
CA SER A 26 3.12 6.52 -9.79
C SER A 26 1.90 5.67 -9.38
N ARG A 27 0.75 5.87 -10.04
CA ARG A 27 -0.42 4.98 -9.89
C ARG A 27 -0.06 3.52 -10.19
N GLN A 28 0.84 3.30 -11.15
CA GLN A 28 1.34 1.99 -11.53
C GLN A 28 2.10 1.32 -10.39
N THR A 29 2.85 2.10 -9.59
CA THR A 29 3.52 1.61 -8.38
C THR A 29 2.50 1.07 -7.39
N ILE A 30 1.46 1.86 -7.05
CA ILE A 30 0.38 1.40 -6.15
C ILE A 30 -0.30 0.15 -6.69
N ASN A 31 -0.64 0.13 -7.99
CA ASN A 31 -1.24 -1.03 -8.61
C ASN A 31 -0.33 -2.28 -8.57
N ALA A 32 0.97 -2.12 -8.77
CA ALA A 32 1.92 -3.22 -8.71
C ALA A 32 2.02 -3.79 -7.29
N ILE A 33 2.05 -2.94 -6.26
CA ILE A 33 2.09 -3.38 -4.86
C ILE A 33 0.79 -4.11 -4.49
N GLU A 34 -0.38 -3.53 -4.80
CA GLU A 34 -1.68 -4.15 -4.49
C GLU A 34 -1.84 -5.55 -5.11
N ASN A 35 -1.19 -5.81 -6.25
CA ASN A 35 -1.24 -7.09 -6.94
C ASN A 35 0.01 -7.96 -6.69
N ASN A 36 0.82 -7.66 -5.67
CA ASN A 36 2.04 -8.40 -5.30
C ASN A 36 3.07 -8.53 -6.45
N LYS A 37 3.06 -7.58 -7.40
CA LYS A 37 4.01 -7.52 -8.53
C LYS A 37 5.26 -6.69 -8.22
N TYR A 38 5.24 -5.95 -7.11
CA TYR A 38 6.34 -5.13 -6.66
C TYR A 38 6.39 -5.13 -5.12
N ASN A 39 7.55 -5.46 -4.58
CA ASN A 39 7.83 -5.33 -3.14
C ASN A 39 8.31 -3.90 -2.88
N PRO A 40 7.60 -3.11 -2.06
CA PRO A 40 8.01 -1.75 -1.75
C PRO A 40 9.31 -1.73 -0.94
N THR A 41 10.04 -0.61 -1.01
CA THR A 41 11.11 -0.33 -0.04
C THR A 41 10.54 -0.21 1.36
N LEU A 42 11.37 -0.38 2.40
CA LEU A 42 10.95 -0.21 3.79
C LEU A 42 10.33 1.18 4.02
N GLU A 43 10.93 2.22 3.46
CA GLU A 43 10.41 3.59 3.54
C GLU A 43 9.00 3.71 2.93
N LEU A 44 8.79 3.16 1.74
CA LEU A 44 7.47 3.18 1.10
C LEU A 44 6.43 2.35 1.88
N ALA A 45 6.83 1.21 2.44
CA ALA A 45 5.98 0.39 3.29
C ALA A 45 5.56 1.14 4.57
N MET A 46 6.50 1.85 5.23
CA MET A 46 6.21 2.68 6.40
C MET A 46 5.28 3.86 6.05
N ASN A 47 5.50 4.50 4.90
CA ASN A 47 4.65 5.60 4.45
C ASN A 47 3.23 5.11 4.08
N LEU A 48 3.10 3.97 3.41
CA LEU A 48 1.82 3.32 3.14
C LEU A 48 1.06 3.05 4.43
N ALA A 49 1.73 2.44 5.43
CA ALA A 49 1.12 2.14 6.71
C ALA A 49 0.59 3.41 7.41
N ARG A 50 1.38 4.49 7.39
CA ARG A 50 0.98 5.79 7.94
C ARG A 50 -0.26 6.37 7.23
N VAL A 51 -0.26 6.41 5.90
CA VAL A 51 -1.37 6.98 5.11
C VAL A 51 -2.65 6.14 5.26
N LEU A 52 -2.51 4.82 5.40
CA LEU A 52 -3.62 3.89 5.53
C LEU A 52 -4.05 3.64 6.99
N ASN A 53 -3.57 4.46 7.94
CA ASN A 53 -3.89 4.38 9.37
C ASN A 53 -3.71 2.98 9.96
N THR A 54 -2.55 2.36 9.70
CA THR A 54 -2.21 1.00 10.12
C THR A 54 -0.73 0.86 10.45
N THR A 55 -0.31 -0.31 10.91
CA THR A 55 1.10 -0.69 11.02
C THR A 55 1.56 -1.43 9.76
N VAL A 56 2.88 -1.52 9.54
CA VAL A 56 3.47 -2.30 8.44
C VAL A 56 3.13 -3.79 8.58
N ASP A 57 3.15 -4.30 9.81
CA ASP A 57 2.87 -5.71 10.15
C ASP A 57 1.42 -6.11 9.83
N GLU A 58 0.46 -5.22 10.12
CA GLU A 58 -0.93 -5.44 9.72
C GLU A 58 -1.18 -5.22 8.22
N LEU A 59 -0.33 -4.43 7.56
CA LEU A 59 -0.48 -4.11 6.14
C LEU A 59 0.08 -5.21 5.24
N PHE A 60 1.12 -5.91 5.70
CA PHE A 60 1.83 -6.95 4.96
C PHE A 60 2.02 -8.20 5.82
N SER A 61 1.59 -9.36 5.32
CA SER A 61 1.84 -10.64 5.95
C SER A 61 2.73 -11.54 5.08
N LEU A 62 3.69 -12.19 5.70
CA LEU A 62 4.38 -13.32 5.11
C LEU A 62 3.38 -14.48 5.07
N GLU A 63 3.11 -15.03 3.89
CA GLU A 63 2.40 -16.31 3.82
C GLU A 63 3.39 -17.39 4.28
N ASP A 64 2.90 -18.36 5.05
CA ASP A 64 3.61 -19.62 5.30
C ASP A 64 3.82 -20.39 3.98
#